data_AF-A0A969V056-F1
#
_entry.id   AF-A0A969V056-F1
#
_cell.length_a   1.000
_cell.length_b   1.000
_cell.length_c   1.000
_cell.angle_alpha   90.00
_cell.angle_beta   90.00
_cell.angle_gamma   90.00
#
_symmetry.space_group_name_H-M   'P 1'
#
loop_
_entity.id
_entity.type
_entity.pdbx_description
1 polymer ?
#
loop_
_entity_poly.entity_id
_entity_poly.type
_entity_poly.pdbx_seq_one_letter_code
_entity_poly.pdbx_strand_id
1 'polypeptide(L)' 'MSVDAPPSANHSFQLILIDEDAVFRLGLRVWLERYADLKVVAEVQTAEAALQILAERSPPAS' A
#
# COMPACT_ATOMS: atom_id res chain seq x y z
N MET A 1 -17.84 -9.83 -31.93
CA MET A 1 -18.58 -10.13 -30.70
C MET A 1 -17.62 -9.93 -29.55
N SER A 2 -17.51 -8.70 -29.05
CA SER A 2 -16.68 -8.42 -27.86
C SER A 2 -17.56 -8.64 -26.65
N VAL A 3 -17.23 -9.66 -25.87
CA VAL A 3 -17.68 -9.75 -24.49
C VAL A 3 -16.74 -8.87 -23.70
N ASP A 4 -17.18 -7.66 -23.36
CA ASP A 4 -16.48 -6.87 -22.34
C ASP A 4 -16.46 -7.71 -21.07
N ALA A 5 -15.27 -8.06 -20.62
CA ALA A 5 -15.11 -8.59 -19.27
C ALA A 5 -15.67 -7.54 -18.30
N PRO A 6 -16.42 -7.95 -17.25
CA PRO A 6 -16.82 -7.00 -16.22
C PRO A 6 -15.56 -6.29 -15.71
N PRO A 7 -15.62 -4.99 -15.34
CA PRO A 7 -14.50 -4.36 -14.67
C PRO A 7 -14.21 -5.22 -13.43
N SER A 8 -13.13 -6.00 -13.47
CA SER A 8 -12.62 -6.64 -12.28
C SER A 8 -12.44 -5.51 -11.31
N ALA A 9 -13.24 -5.46 -10.25
CA ALA A 9 -13.01 -4.53 -9.17
C ALA A 9 -11.58 -4.85 -8.71
N ASN A 10 -10.61 -4.05 -9.15
CA ASN A 10 -9.25 -4.15 -8.69
C ASN A 10 -9.33 -3.67 -7.25
N HIS A 11 -9.57 -4.60 -6.32
CA HIS A 11 -9.49 -4.36 -4.89
C HIS A 11 -8.01 -4.11 -4.60
N SER A 12 -7.58 -2.88 -4.87
CA SER A 12 -6.19 -2.48 -4.67
C SER A 12 -5.94 -2.44 -3.17
N PHE A 13 -5.14 -3.36 -2.68
CA PHE A 13 -4.67 -3.35 -1.30
C PHE A 13 -3.68 -2.20 -1.13
N GLN A 14 -3.98 -1.30 -0.20
CA GLN A 14 -3.09 -0.20 0.16
C GLN A 14 -2.10 -0.68 1.21
N LEU A 15 -0.81 -0.53 0.93
CA LEU A 15 0.28 -1.01 1.78
C LEU A 15 1.07 0.16 2.35
N ILE A 16 1.44 0.07 3.63
CA ILE A 16 2.46 0.92 4.26
C ILE A 16 3.67 0.03 4.49
N LEU A 17 4.84 0.43 4.00
CA LEU A 17 6.10 -0.28 4.28
C LEU A 17 6.77 0.33 5.52
N ILE A 18 7.12 -0.52 6.48
CA ILE A 18 7.74 -0.14 7.76
C ILE A 18 9.02 -0.96 7.91
N ASP A 19 10.16 -0.29 7.82
CA ASP A 19 11.48 -0.87 8.08
C ASP A 19 12.45 0.30 8.27
N GLU A 20 13.50 0.20 9.07
CA GLU A 20 14.47 1.29 9.23
C GLU A 20 15.41 1.42 8.03
N ASP A 21 15.73 0.30 7.34
CA ASP A 21 16.64 0.27 6.20
C ASP A 21 15.96 0.78 4.92
N ALA A 22 16.43 1.93 4.44
CA ALA A 22 15.92 2.55 3.22
C ALA A 22 16.18 1.73 1.95
N VAL A 23 17.27 0.96 1.88
CA VAL A 23 17.60 0.10 0.75
C VAL A 23 16.64 -1.10 0.72
N PHE A 24 16.35 -1.68 1.89
CA PHE A 24 15.40 -2.78 1.98
C PHE A 24 13.98 -2.34 1.56
N ARG A 25 13.50 -1.19 2.07
CA ARG A 25 12.19 -0.63 1.66
C ARG A 25 12.11 -0.37 0.16
N LEU A 26 13.16 0.20 -0.43
CA LEU A 26 13.23 0.44 -1.87
C LEU A 26 13.14 -0.86 -2.67
N GLY A 27 13.92 -1.88 -2.28
CA GLY A 27 13.90 -3.19 -2.93
C GLY A 27 12.53 -3.86 -2.84
N LEU A 28 11.89 -3.81 -1.67
CA LEU A 28 10.56 -4.35 -1.46
C LEU A 28 9.50 -3.60 -2.27
N ARG A 29 9.53 -2.26 -2.32
CA ARG A 29 8.60 -1.47 -3.15
C ARG A 29 8.70 -1.86 -4.62
N VAL A 30 9.92 -1.88 -5.18
CA VAL A 30 10.13 -2.27 -6.59
C VAL A 30 9.68 -3.71 -6.85
N TRP A 31 9.88 -4.61 -5.88
CA TRP A 31 9.38 -5.98 -5.98
C TRP A 31 7.84 -6.04 -5.99
N LEU A 32 7.16 -5.20 -5.22
CA LEU A 32 5.70 -5.14 -5.13
C LEU A 32 5.02 -4.53 -6.38
N GLU A 33 5.71 -3.67 -7.14
CA GLU A 33 5.16 -2.99 -8.34
C GLU A 33 4.69 -3.96 -9.46
N ARG A 34 5.10 -5.23 -9.41
CA ARG A 34 4.64 -6.26 -10.36
C ARG A 34 3.21 -6.75 -10.12
N TYR A 35 2.65 -6.48 -8.94
CA TYR A 35 1.31 -6.92 -8.57
C TYR A 35 0.33 -5.77 -8.79
N ALA A 36 -0.55 -5.90 -9.78
CA ALA A 36 -1.48 -4.85 -10.18
C ALA A 36 -2.54 -4.51 -9.11
N ASP A 37 -2.74 -5.40 -8.15
CA ASP A 37 -3.66 -5.29 -7.03
C ASP A 37 -3.00 -4.74 -5.75
N LEU A 38 -1.69 -4.48 -5.74
CA LEU A 38 -0.99 -3.90 -4.60
C LEU A 38 -0.58 -2.46 -4.89
N LYS A 39 -0.79 -1.57 -3.91
CA LYS A 39 -0.35 -0.17 -3.99
C LYS A 39 0.34 0.24 -2.70
N VAL A 40 1.63 0.49 -2.77
CA VAL A 40 2.36 1.14 -1.67
C VAL A 40 1.92 2.60 -1.59
N VAL A 41 1.37 3.01 -0.44
CA VAL A 41 0.79 4.34 -0.21
C VAL A 41 1.58 5.18 0.80
N ALA A 42 2.55 4.57 1.49
CA ALA A 42 3.53 5.24 2.33
C ALA A 42 4.73 4.31 2.62
N GLU A 43 5.87 4.92 2.91
CA GLU A 43 7.07 4.27 3.42
C GLU A 43 7.54 5.03 4.67
N VAL A 44 7.77 4.32 5.77
CA VAL A 44 8.20 4.92 7.04
C VAL A 44 9.25 4.05 7.72
N GLN A 45 10.02 4.68 8.60
CA GLN A 45 11.12 4.02 9.32
C GLN A 45 10.68 3.34 10.62
N THR A 46 9.60 3.83 11.23
CA THR A 46 9.20 3.41 12.58
C THR A 46 7.72 3.09 12.66
N ALA A 47 7.35 2.31 13.67
CA ALA A 47 5.96 1.97 13.95
C ALA A 47 5.15 3.21 14.34
N GLU A 48 5.75 4.15 15.08
CA GLU A 48 5.09 5.39 15.51
C GLU A 48 4.68 6.24 14.30
N ALA A 49 5.57 6.38 13.31
CA ALA A 49 5.26 7.10 12.07
C ALA A 49 4.17 6.39 11.27
N ALA A 50 4.15 5.05 11.26
CA ALA A 50 3.08 4.28 10.63
C ALA A 50 1.73 4.50 11.32
N LEU A 51 1.70 4.48 12.66
CA LEU A 51 0.51 4.73 13.46
C LEU A 51 -0.05 6.14 13.23
N GLN A 52 0.81 7.15 13.09
CA GLN A 52 0.39 8.50 12.76
C GLN A 52 -0.33 8.55 11.39
N ILE A 53 0.23 7.90 10.37
CA ILE A 53 -0.41 7.80 9.05
C ILE A 53 -1.75 7.06 9.13
N LEU A 54 -1.83 5.99 9.92
CA LEU A 54 -3.07 5.24 10.12
C LEU A 54 -4.14 6.08 10.83
N ALA A 55 -3.75 6.87 11.83
CA ALA A 55 -4.65 7.76 12.55
C ALA A 55 -5.22 8.86 11.64
N GLU A 56 -4.41 9.41 10.73
CA GLU A 56 -4.86 10.41 9.75
C GLU A 56 -5.82 9.83 8.69
N ARG A 57 -5.72 8.53 8.41
CA ARG A 57 -6.52 7.85 7.38
C ARG A 57 -7.75 7.13 7.91
N SER A 58 -7.80 6.84 9.21
CA SER A 58 -8.92 6.17 9.83
C SER A 58 -9.98 7.20 10.20
N PRO A 59 -11.27 6.96 9.91
CA PRO A 59 -12.32 7.80 10.45
C PRO A 59 -12.25 7.79 11.99
N PRO A 60 -12.59 8.90 12.66
CA PRO A 60 -12.61 8.94 14.11
C PRO A 60 -13.51 7.81 14.63
N ALA A 61 -13.03 7.11 15.67
CA ALA A 61 -13.81 6.05 16.31
C ALA A 61 -15.15 6.65 16.78
N SER A 62 -16.25 6.12 16.23
CA SER A 62 -17.61 6.47 16.64
C SER A 62 -17.97 5.82 17.97
#